data_AF-X0UUI7-F1
#
_entry.id   AF-X0UUI7-F1
#
_cell.length_a   1.000
_cell.length_b   1.000
_cell.length_c   1.000
_cell.angle_alpha   90.00
_cell.angle_beta   90.00
_cell.angle_gamma   90.00
#
_symmetry.space_group_name_H-M   'P 1'
#
loop_
_entity.id
_entity.type
_entity.pdbx_description
1 polymer ?
#
loop_
_entity_poly.entity_id
_entity_poly.type
_entity_poly.pdbx_seq_one_letter_code
_entity_poly.pdbx_strand_id
1 'polypeptide(L)'
;ENFADLAREASTDEVSAENGGDIGWLPYDVLDDTSRWAVLGLDVGEVSQPVAIGQAETEEVTYSLIMVSEKADAREMEEDALFILKSKALENWLTGEMQLHEVKWYGFDKSKTTGENVFGPETYTWIQWQLTRMGD
;
A
#
# COMPACT_ATOMS: atom_id res chain seq x y z
N GLU A 1 24.43 3.61 -22.78
CA GLU A 1 23.53 2.61 -22.17
C GLU A 1 22.10 3.08 -22.33
N ASN A 2 21.15 2.16 -22.52
CA ASN A 2 19.73 2.50 -22.51
C ASN A 2 19.14 2.31 -21.10
N PHE A 3 17.91 2.76 -20.87
CA PHE A 3 17.26 2.65 -19.56
C PHE A 3 17.18 1.19 -19.07
N ALA A 4 16.85 0.26 -19.96
CA ALA A 4 16.72 -1.16 -19.63
C ALA A 4 18.06 -1.83 -19.26
N ASP A 5 19.17 -1.35 -19.83
CA ASP A 5 20.52 -1.81 -19.44
C ASP A 5 20.81 -1.33 -18.00
N LEU A 6 20.56 -0.05 -17.71
CA LEU A 6 20.76 0.52 -16.37
C LEU A 6 19.85 -0.13 -15.32
N ALA A 7 18.61 -0.44 -15.68
CA ALA A 7 17.68 -1.14 -14.79
C ALA A 7 18.20 -2.53 -14.42
N ARG A 8 18.76 -3.29 -15.38
CA ARG A 8 19.36 -4.61 -15.10
C ARG A 8 20.58 -4.53 -14.19
N GLU A 9 21.38 -3.49 -14.33
CA GLU A 9 22.66 -3.35 -13.61
C GLU A 9 22.51 -2.75 -12.22
N ALA A 10 21.57 -1.81 -12.04
CA ALA A 10 21.53 -0.94 -10.86
C ALA A 10 20.20 -0.98 -10.09
N SER A 11 19.12 -1.54 -10.64
CA SER A 11 17.85 -1.62 -9.91
C SER A 11 17.98 -2.58 -8.72
N THR A 12 17.47 -2.14 -7.58
CA THR A 12 17.35 -2.99 -6.37
C THR A 12 16.06 -3.80 -6.37
N ASP A 13 15.14 -3.53 -7.30
CA ASP A 13 13.95 -4.34 -7.52
C ASP A 13 14.30 -5.48 -8.49
N GLU A 14 14.67 -6.64 -7.93
CA GLU A 14 15.10 -7.81 -8.70
C GLU A 14 14.03 -8.29 -9.70
N VAL A 15 12.74 -8.11 -9.38
CA VAL A 15 11.63 -8.60 -10.21
C VAL A 15 11.56 -7.84 -11.53
N SER A 16 11.63 -6.50 -11.48
CA SER A 16 11.61 -5.68 -12.69
C SER A 16 12.98 -5.56 -13.34
N ALA A 17 14.08 -5.63 -12.57
CA ALA A 17 15.45 -5.48 -13.05
C ALA A 17 15.75 -6.42 -14.21
N GLU A 18 15.48 -7.73 -14.06
CA GLU A 18 15.78 -8.74 -15.08
C GLU A 18 15.10 -8.43 -16.43
N ASN A 19 13.89 -7.86 -16.38
CA ASN A 19 13.13 -7.45 -17.55
C ASN A 19 13.39 -5.99 -17.98
N GLY A 20 14.49 -5.39 -17.55
CA GLY A 20 14.85 -4.03 -17.96
C GLY A 20 14.02 -2.93 -17.30
N GLY A 21 13.48 -3.20 -16.11
CA GLY A 21 12.63 -2.28 -15.36
C GLY A 21 11.18 -2.22 -15.83
N ASP A 22 10.75 -3.14 -16.71
CA ASP A 22 9.37 -3.19 -17.18
C ASP A 22 8.45 -3.81 -16.11
N ILE A 23 7.49 -3.01 -15.67
CA ILE A 23 6.48 -3.35 -14.66
C ILE A 23 5.07 -3.51 -15.26
N GLY A 24 4.97 -3.53 -16.60
CA GLY A 24 3.72 -3.71 -17.32
C GLY A 24 2.81 -2.47 -17.36
N TRP A 25 1.56 -2.70 -17.78
CA TRP A 25 0.55 -1.65 -17.91
C TRP A 25 -0.14 -1.38 -16.58
N LEU A 26 0.09 -0.19 -16.02
CA LEU A 26 -0.52 0.23 -14.76
C LEU A 26 -1.48 1.41 -14.99
N PRO A 27 -2.72 1.35 -14.47
CA PRO A 27 -3.60 2.51 -14.42
C PRO A 27 -3.08 3.52 -13.39
N TYR A 28 -3.38 4.81 -13.60
CA TYR A 28 -2.97 5.88 -12.68
C TYR A 28 -3.42 5.64 -11.23
N ASP A 29 -4.59 5.05 -11.03
CA ASP A 29 -5.16 4.80 -9.71
C ASP A 29 -4.49 3.65 -8.94
N VAL A 30 -3.67 2.83 -9.61
CA VAL A 30 -2.86 1.80 -8.92
C VAL A 30 -1.61 2.42 -8.31
N LEU A 31 -0.97 3.36 -9.01
CA LEU A 31 0.24 4.06 -8.54
C LEU A 31 -0.01 4.79 -7.21
N ASP A 32 1.03 4.85 -6.37
CA ASP A 32 1.05 5.78 -5.23
C ASP A 32 1.08 7.23 -5.72
N ASP A 33 0.72 8.17 -4.85
CA ASP A 33 0.59 9.56 -5.24
C ASP A 33 1.89 10.16 -5.78
N THR A 34 3.04 9.83 -5.19
CA THR A 34 4.33 10.37 -5.62
C THR A 34 4.70 9.88 -7.02
N SER A 35 4.60 8.57 -7.25
CA SER A 35 4.85 7.98 -8.58
C SER A 35 3.84 8.46 -9.62
N ARG A 36 2.56 8.60 -9.25
CA ARG A 36 1.51 9.12 -10.14
C ARG A 36 1.84 10.53 -10.62
N TRP A 37 2.24 11.43 -9.73
CA TRP A 37 2.60 12.80 -10.09
C TRP A 37 3.85 12.87 -10.97
N ALA A 38 4.84 12.01 -10.71
CA ALA A 38 6.01 11.90 -11.57
C ALA A 38 5.61 11.48 -13.00
N VAL A 39 4.81 10.42 -13.15
CA VAL A 39 4.38 9.88 -14.45
C VAL A 39 3.50 10.86 -15.24
N LEU A 40 2.62 11.60 -14.57
CA LEU A 40 1.73 12.58 -15.23
C LEU A 40 2.50 13.69 -15.95
N GLY A 41 3.68 14.05 -15.47
CA GLY A 41 4.53 15.08 -16.06
C GLY A 41 5.44 14.62 -17.19
N LEU A 42 5.50 13.32 -17.48
CA LEU A 42 6.45 12.75 -18.44
C LEU A 42 5.80 12.47 -19.79
N ASP A 43 6.52 12.77 -20.87
CA ASP A 43 6.19 12.26 -22.20
C ASP A 43 6.69 10.81 -22.39
N VAL A 44 6.18 10.15 -23.44
CA VAL A 44 6.63 8.79 -23.78
C VAL A 44 8.12 8.81 -24.13
N GLY A 45 8.89 7.94 -23.45
CA GLY A 45 10.34 7.84 -23.53
C GLY A 45 11.10 8.77 -22.58
N GLU A 46 10.40 9.63 -21.84
CA GLU A 46 11.03 10.52 -20.86
C GLU A 46 11.24 9.82 -19.51
N VAL A 47 12.32 10.18 -18.81
CA VAL A 47 12.70 9.65 -17.50
C VAL A 47 12.51 10.73 -16.44
N SER A 48 11.93 10.35 -15.30
CA SER A 48 11.71 11.23 -14.16
C SER A 48 13.01 11.73 -13.52
N GLN A 49 12.89 12.79 -12.73
CA GLN A 49 13.83 13.04 -11.63
C GLN A 49 13.73 11.91 -10.58
N PRO A 50 14.72 11.71 -9.71
CA PRO A 50 14.64 10.72 -8.63
C PRO A 50 13.38 10.92 -7.77
N VAL A 51 12.56 9.88 -7.69
CA VAL A 51 11.31 9.84 -6.93
C VAL A 51 11.57 9.09 -5.64
N ALA A 52 11.34 9.75 -4.50
CA ALA A 52 11.39 9.10 -3.21
C ALA A 52 10.11 8.25 -3.03
N ILE A 53 10.27 6.94 -3.03
CA ILE A 53 9.21 5.98 -2.73
C ILE A 53 9.51 5.34 -1.36
N GLY A 54 8.47 5.10 -0.57
CA GLY A 54 8.62 4.55 0.77
C GLY A 54 7.27 4.26 1.41
N GLN A 55 7.24 3.35 2.38
CA GLN A 55 6.04 3.11 3.16
C GLN A 55 5.96 4.14 4.29
N ALA A 56 4.78 4.70 4.52
CA ALA A 56 4.57 5.74 5.54
C ALA A 56 4.94 5.27 6.96
N GLU A 57 5.00 3.96 7.20
CA GLU A 57 5.30 3.36 8.50
C GLU A 57 6.78 3.00 8.70
N THR A 58 7.62 3.14 7.67
CA THR A 58 9.06 2.86 7.73
C THR A 58 9.89 4.12 7.51
N GLU A 59 10.97 4.31 8.26
CA GLU A 59 11.95 5.39 8.00
C GLU A 59 12.80 5.13 6.72
N GLU A 60 12.62 3.98 6.09
CA GLU A 60 13.32 3.60 4.87
C GLU A 60 12.72 4.30 3.65
N VAL A 61 13.53 5.12 3.00
CA VAL A 61 13.20 5.78 1.73
C VAL A 61 14.06 5.18 0.64
N THR A 62 13.41 4.67 -0.40
CA THR A 62 14.04 4.19 -1.63
C THR A 62 13.87 5.25 -2.72
N TYR A 63 14.87 5.42 -3.58
CA TYR A 63 14.76 6.30 -4.73
C TYR A 63 14.57 5.49 -6.00
N SER A 64 13.59 5.88 -6.81
CA SER A 64 13.31 5.26 -8.11
C SER A 64 13.37 6.28 -9.24
N LEU A 65 13.86 5.84 -10.39
CA LEU A 65 13.74 6.55 -11.66
C LEU A 65 12.65 5.87 -12.46
N ILE A 66 11.69 6.65 -12.98
CA ILE A 66 10.52 6.14 -13.67
C ILE A 66 10.58 6.61 -15.12
N MET A 67 10.35 5.69 -16.07
CA MET A 67 10.24 6.01 -17.49
C MET A 67 8.87 5.59 -18.00
N VAL A 68 8.20 6.47 -18.76
CA VAL A 68 6.95 6.11 -19.43
C VAL A 68 7.27 5.51 -20.79
N SER A 69 7.19 4.19 -20.90
CA SER A 69 7.42 3.50 -22.18
C SER A 69 6.28 3.69 -23.17
N GLU A 70 5.03 3.70 -22.69
CA GLU A 70 3.82 3.83 -23.51
C GLU A 70 2.68 4.51 -22.71
N LYS A 71 1.69 5.08 -23.43
CA LYS A 71 0.44 5.60 -22.87
C LYS A 71 -0.74 5.16 -23.73
N ALA A 72 -1.89 4.94 -23.10
CA ALA A 72 -3.15 4.64 -23.78
C ALA A 72 -4.32 5.27 -23.01
N ASP A 73 -5.26 5.90 -23.74
CA ASP A 73 -6.46 6.50 -23.12
C ASP A 73 -7.40 5.43 -22.54
N ALA A 74 -7.48 4.27 -23.20
CA ALA A 74 -8.23 3.12 -22.74
C ALA A 74 -7.57 1.82 -23.21
N ARG A 75 -7.37 0.89 -22.28
CA ARG A 75 -6.86 -0.46 -22.52
C ARG A 75 -7.57 -1.43 -21.58
N GLU A 76 -7.67 -2.69 -22.01
CA GLU A 76 -7.97 -3.77 -21.07
C GLU A 76 -6.90 -3.81 -19.98
N MET A 77 -7.35 -4.04 -18.75
CA MET A 77 -6.49 -4.03 -17.57
C MET A 77 -5.96 -5.42 -17.32
N GLU A 78 -4.67 -5.52 -17.00
CA GLU A 78 -4.08 -6.75 -16.49
C GLU A 78 -4.78 -7.19 -15.19
N GLU A 79 -4.89 -8.49 -14.96
CA GLU A 79 -5.64 -9.05 -13.83
C GLU A 79 -5.16 -8.51 -12.47
N ASP A 80 -3.85 -8.34 -12.32
CA ASP A 80 -3.23 -7.81 -11.09
C ASP A 80 -3.65 -6.37 -10.81
N ALA A 81 -3.62 -5.50 -11.83
CA ALA A 81 -4.07 -4.12 -11.71
C ALA A 81 -5.57 -4.05 -11.39
N LEU A 82 -6.38 -4.92 -12.02
CA LEU A 82 -7.80 -5.01 -11.77
C LEU A 82 -8.11 -5.47 -10.34
N PHE A 83 -7.33 -6.42 -9.80
CA PHE A 83 -7.44 -6.87 -8.42
C PHE A 83 -7.14 -5.76 -7.42
N ILE A 84 -6.09 -4.97 -7.65
CA ILE A 84 -5.73 -3.83 -6.81
C ILE A 84 -6.86 -2.80 -6.81
N LEU A 85 -7.41 -2.45 -7.99
CA LEU A 85 -8.51 -1.49 -8.07
C LEU A 85 -9.78 -1.97 -7.38
N LYS A 86 -10.14 -3.26 -7.50
CA LYS A 86 -11.28 -3.82 -6.78
C LYS A 86 -11.09 -3.74 -5.26
N SER A 87 -9.89 -4.04 -4.78
CA SER A 87 -9.54 -3.95 -3.37
C SER A 87 -9.63 -2.50 -2.86
N LYS A 88 -9.04 -1.55 -3.59
CA LYS A 88 -9.15 -0.10 -3.28
C LYS A 88 -10.59 0.39 -3.29
N ALA A 89 -11.39 -0.01 -4.27
CA ALA A 89 -12.80 0.38 -4.37
C ALA A 89 -13.61 -0.16 -3.18
N LEU A 90 -13.38 -1.42 -2.79
CA LEU A 90 -14.02 -2.04 -1.63
C LEU A 90 -13.63 -1.33 -0.33
N GLU A 91 -12.34 -1.04 -0.14
CA GLU A 91 -11.84 -0.31 1.04
C GLU A 91 -12.45 1.08 1.13
N ASN A 92 -12.39 1.85 0.04
CA ASN A 92 -12.98 3.20 -0.01
C ASN A 92 -14.47 3.19 0.30
N TRP A 93 -15.21 2.23 -0.26
CA TRP A 93 -16.62 2.05 0.04
C TRP A 93 -16.85 1.70 1.51
N LEU A 94 -16.10 0.72 2.04
CA LEU A 94 -16.24 0.27 3.43
C LEU A 94 -15.93 1.40 4.41
N THR A 95 -14.87 2.17 4.18
CA THR A 95 -14.51 3.34 4.99
C THR A 95 -15.64 4.37 4.96
N GLY A 96 -16.23 4.63 3.79
CA GLY A 96 -17.38 5.52 3.66
C GLY A 96 -18.60 5.03 4.46
N GLU A 97 -18.96 3.75 4.31
CA GLU A 97 -20.08 3.15 5.04
C GLU A 97 -19.85 3.12 6.55
N MET A 98 -18.63 2.81 7.00
CA MET A 98 -18.27 2.81 8.41
C MET A 98 -18.42 4.19 9.06
N GLN A 99 -18.21 5.29 8.32
CA GLN A 99 -18.44 6.64 8.83
C GLN A 99 -19.94 6.95 9.04
N LEU A 100 -20.83 6.28 8.32
CA LEU A 100 -22.28 6.44 8.45
C LEU A 100 -22.89 5.62 9.59
N HIS A 101 -22.11 4.74 10.22
CA HIS A 101 -22.58 3.80 11.23
C HIS A 101 -21.82 3.97 12.55
N GLU A 102 -22.54 3.90 13.68
CA GLU A 102 -21.92 3.88 15.00
C GLU A 102 -21.35 2.47 15.28
N VAL A 103 -20.04 2.29 15.11
CA VAL A 103 -19.36 1.04 15.47
C VAL A 103 -19.03 1.06 16.97
N LYS A 104 -19.74 0.25 17.76
CA LYS A 104 -19.47 0.05 19.19
C LYS A 104 -18.55 -1.13 19.40
N TRP A 105 -17.32 -0.84 19.83
CA TRP A 105 -16.37 -1.86 20.27
C TRP A 105 -16.62 -2.16 21.75
N TYR A 106 -16.96 -3.41 22.05
CA TYR A 106 -17.10 -3.90 23.42
C TYR A 106 -15.85 -4.69 23.83
N GLY A 107 -15.51 -4.64 25.12
CA GLY A 107 -14.41 -5.41 25.69
C GLY A 107 -13.11 -4.63 25.94
N PHE A 108 -13.11 -3.32 25.67
CA PHE A 108 -12.06 -2.41 26.07
C PHE A 108 -12.65 -1.20 26.79
N ASP A 109 -12.05 -0.84 27.92
CA ASP A 109 -12.37 0.35 28.70
C ASP A 109 -11.23 1.36 28.60
N LYS A 110 -11.53 2.64 28.84
CA LYS A 110 -10.49 3.66 29.02
C LYS A 110 -9.94 3.60 30.44
N SER A 111 -8.63 3.36 30.57
CA SER A 111 -7.92 3.47 31.83
C SER A 111 -8.13 4.86 32.44
N LYS A 112 -8.65 4.93 33.66
CA LYS A 112 -8.87 6.20 34.36
C LYS A 112 -7.57 6.91 34.76
N THR A 113 -6.45 6.20 34.71
CA THR A 113 -5.13 6.65 35.17
C THR A 113 -4.22 7.02 34.02
N THR A 114 -4.21 6.23 32.94
CA THR A 114 -3.31 6.42 31.79
C THR A 114 -4.04 6.93 30.54
N GLY A 115 -5.37 6.82 30.47
CA GLY A 115 -6.16 7.17 29.28
C GLY A 115 -6.05 6.17 28.12
N GLU A 116 -5.24 5.13 28.28
CA GLU A 116 -5.04 4.07 27.30
C GLU A 116 -6.24 3.12 27.29
N ASN A 117 -6.42 2.40 26.18
CA ASN A 117 -7.42 1.33 26.09
C ASN A 117 -6.89 0.13 26.86
N VAL A 118 -7.63 -0.33 27.87
CA VAL A 118 -7.37 -1.55 28.64
C VAL A 118 -8.51 -2.52 28.44
N PHE A 119 -8.28 -3.84 28.59
CA PHE A 119 -9.38 -4.80 28.54
C PHE A 119 -10.42 -4.47 29.62
N GLY A 120 -11.69 -4.47 29.22
CA GLY A 120 -12.79 -4.31 30.16
C GLY A 120 -12.82 -5.48 31.15
N PRO A 121 -13.46 -5.32 32.33
CA PRO A 121 -13.46 -6.34 33.38
C PRO A 121 -13.91 -7.73 32.89
N GLU A 122 -14.96 -7.80 32.08
CA GLU A 122 -15.49 -9.06 31.54
C GLU A 122 -14.53 -9.73 30.55
N THR A 123 -13.86 -8.94 29.71
CA THR A 123 -12.87 -9.44 28.76
C THR A 123 -11.61 -9.89 29.49
N TYR A 124 -11.17 -9.12 30.48
CA TYR A 124 -10.02 -9.48 31.31
C TYR A 124 -10.29 -10.78 32.08
N THR A 125 -11.46 -10.94 32.71
CA THR A 125 -11.80 -12.17 33.44
C THR A 125 -11.89 -13.38 32.52
N TRP A 126 -12.44 -13.24 31.31
CA TRP A 126 -12.45 -14.31 30.31
C TRP A 126 -11.02 -14.72 29.88
N ILE A 127 -10.13 -13.75 29.60
CA ILE A 127 -8.72 -14.04 29.24
C ILE A 127 -8.03 -14.83 30.35
N GLN A 128 -8.17 -14.39 31.62
CA GLN A 128 -7.55 -15.05 32.76
C GLN A 128 -8.07 -16.48 32.95
N TRP A 129 -9.37 -16.70 32.74
CA TRP A 129 -9.98 -18.02 32.78
C TRP A 129 -9.41 -18.96 31.70
N GLN A 130 -9.21 -18.46 30.47
CA GLN A 130 -8.62 -19.25 29.38
C GLN A 130 -7.19 -19.65 29.71
N LEU A 131 -6.36 -18.70 30.16
CA LEU A 131 -4.97 -18.96 30.53
C LEU A 131 -4.85 -20.00 31.64
N THR A 132 -5.78 -20.00 32.59
CA THR A 132 -5.83 -20.99 33.67
C THR A 132 -6.06 -22.41 33.12
N ARG A 133 -6.89 -22.56 32.08
CA ARG A 133 -7.19 -23.88 31.46
C ARG A 133 -6.12 -24.39 30.51
N MET A 134 -5.28 -23.50 29.96
CA MET A 134 -4.21 -23.89 29.05
C MET A 134 -2.91 -24.26 29.79
N GLY A 135 -2.82 -23.94 31.09
CA GLY A 135 -1.68 -24.26 31.95
C GLY A 135 -1.79 -25.61 32.69
N ASP A 136 -2.92 -26.30 32.56
CA ASP A 136 -3.16 -27.67 33.06
C ASP A 136 -3.03 -28.69 31.91
#